data_AF-A0A356NIK4-F1
#
_entry.id   AF-A0A356NIK4-F1
#
_cell.length_a   1.000
_cell.length_b   1.000
_cell.length_c   1.000
_cell.angle_alpha   90.00
_cell.angle_beta   90.00
_cell.angle_gamma   90.00
#
_symmetry.space_group_name_H-M   'P 1'
#
loop_
_entity.id
_entity.type
_entity.pdbx_description
1 polymer ?
#
loop_
_entity_poly.entity_id
_entity_poly.type
_entity_poly.pdbx_seq_one_letter_code
_entity_poly.pdbx_strand_id
1 'polypeptide(L)'
;MMQADSNVIKLLLLLSLLGAIVLESADAQNQRRKSSAEFLSSSLLDQGDLNKDGLLASEEWESITRQWYTRMDAGESGRLSREEFLVSMPPLLSGRGTTRKRFRSMTPSQFLVFFLALDVDRDGALDKAEFETVTDHWFQDWSSEGGAKTLNESCMVTGFQKVFPRTNMSGASVISAQGPIPGLPDSSPSPVLPPLLANESIQLVDGFEIKLAASEPMIQDPVALSFDENGNSYVVEMRSFMLDIDRTGELAPICRISLLKDTNGDGVIDESSVFLDKLVLPRAVLACNGGILFVEDYQLYFAKDTDQDGRADLRALLDADYGRSNIEHAPNGLMRAMDNWIYNGRSPWRYRFIQGQWVRERTQIRGQWGMTQDSYGRLFYNVNNSQLLGDFTPPNYMGRNQNYRSTAGLNLFVATDQRVYTSRMNTAVNRGYLPDVLDASGRLHVFASSCSPVIYRGDQYGEDYVGNAFVCDPAANIVKRNHVSDRGMTLSAKQAYEGFEFLSSIDERFRPVNLYSGPDGCLWLLDMYRGIAQYGMFMTDYLRRETLERNLDEGIHHGRLYRIVHQQKQPRVPLDMSVLSGRDLAGLLDHSDGWIRD
;
A
#
# COMPACT_ATOMS: atom_id res chain seq x y z
N MET A 1 55.72 19.39 45.96
CA MET A 1 54.70 20.31 45.43
C MET A 1 53.68 19.46 44.66
N MET A 2 52.50 19.34 45.26
CA MET A 2 51.37 18.48 44.88
C MET A 2 50.90 18.75 43.44
N GLN A 3 50.82 17.71 42.62
CA GLN A 3 49.55 17.06 42.22
C GLN A 3 48.53 18.05 41.66
N ALA A 4 48.75 18.44 40.40
CA ALA A 4 47.68 18.93 39.55
C ALA A 4 46.77 17.75 39.17
N ASP A 5 45.47 17.96 39.32
CA ASP A 5 44.41 16.98 39.29
C ASP A 5 44.42 16.03 38.08
N SER A 6 44.48 14.73 38.38
CA SER A 6 44.18 13.62 37.46
C SER A 6 42.83 13.78 36.75
N ASN A 7 41.90 14.54 37.35
CA ASN A 7 40.62 14.86 36.76
C ASN A 7 40.68 15.91 35.64
N VAL A 8 41.65 16.84 35.66
CA VAL A 8 41.81 17.87 34.60
C VAL A 8 42.47 17.27 33.35
N ILE A 9 43.44 16.37 33.53
CA ILE A 9 44.06 15.63 32.42
C ILE A 9 43.07 14.63 31.80
N LYS A 10 42.22 13.97 32.60
CA LYS A 10 41.13 13.14 32.09
C LYS A 10 40.03 13.95 31.39
N LEU A 11 39.73 15.17 31.84
CA LEU A 11 38.75 16.05 31.19
C LEU A 11 39.28 16.64 29.87
N LEU A 12 40.57 16.95 29.77
CA LEU A 12 41.22 17.38 28.52
C LEU A 12 41.40 16.24 27.51
N LEU A 13 41.61 15.00 27.97
CA LEU A 13 41.56 13.80 27.14
C LEU A 13 40.13 13.47 26.69
N LEU A 14 39.11 13.70 27.53
CA LEU A 14 37.70 13.54 27.13
C LEU A 14 37.26 14.62 26.13
N LEU A 15 37.70 15.87 26.29
CA LEU A 15 37.37 16.98 25.38
C LEU A 15 38.11 16.89 24.05
N SER A 16 39.31 16.30 24.00
CA SER A 16 39.99 15.99 22.72
C SER A 16 39.40 14.76 22.02
N LEU A 17 38.92 13.75 22.75
CA LEU A 17 38.11 12.65 22.18
C LEU A 17 36.73 13.12 21.73
N LEU A 18 36.05 14.02 22.44
CA LEU A 18 34.78 14.61 22.02
C LEU A 18 34.96 15.56 20.83
N GLY A 19 36.06 16.31 20.77
CA GLY A 19 36.43 17.12 19.60
C GLY A 19 36.74 16.28 18.35
N ALA A 20 37.40 15.13 18.51
CA ALA A 20 37.67 14.20 17.41
C ALA A 20 36.41 13.41 16.98
N ILE A 21 35.52 13.05 17.91
CA ILE A 21 34.25 12.36 17.60
C ILE A 21 33.23 13.31 16.95
N VAL A 22 33.26 14.61 17.28
CA VAL A 22 32.41 15.62 16.63
C VAL A 22 32.96 16.06 15.27
N LEU A 23 34.27 15.96 15.02
CA LEU A 23 34.86 16.27 13.71
C LEU A 23 34.87 15.08 12.72
N GLU A 24 34.94 13.83 13.18
CA GLU A 24 34.78 12.65 12.28
C GLU A 24 33.31 12.31 11.96
N SER A 25 32.34 12.86 12.70
CA SER A 25 30.90 12.66 12.40
C SER A 25 30.28 13.75 11.53
N ALA A 26 30.96 14.88 11.32
CA ALA A 26 30.49 15.94 10.43
C ALA A 26 30.74 15.64 8.94
N ASP A 27 31.85 14.96 8.59
CA ASP A 27 32.14 14.57 7.20
C ASP A 27 31.49 13.24 6.78
N ALA A 28 31.08 12.38 7.72
CA ALA A 28 30.40 11.12 7.43
C ALA A 28 28.87 11.25 7.24
N GLN A 29 28.27 12.38 7.65
CA GLN A 29 26.84 12.64 7.49
C GLN A 29 26.48 13.41 6.21
N ASN A 30 27.48 13.77 5.38
CA ASN A 30 27.25 14.49 4.13
C ASN A 30 27.61 13.68 2.86
N GLN A 31 27.83 12.37 2.98
CA GLN A 31 27.85 11.50 1.80
C GLN A 31 26.41 11.16 1.40
N ARG A 32 25.91 11.89 0.39
CA ARG A 32 24.65 11.57 -0.31
C ARG A 32 24.59 10.06 -0.56
N ARG A 33 23.61 9.37 0.03
CA ARG A 33 23.35 7.96 -0.29
C ARG A 33 23.13 7.85 -1.79
N LYS A 34 23.96 7.04 -2.47
CA LYS A 34 23.72 6.68 -3.87
C LYS A 34 22.33 6.05 -3.98
N SER A 35 21.53 6.55 -4.91
CA SER A 35 20.26 5.96 -5.36
C SER A 35 20.49 4.57 -5.96
N SER A 36 19.42 3.78 -6.10
CA SER A 36 19.50 2.44 -6.71
C SER A 36 20.08 2.51 -8.13
N ALA A 37 19.71 3.52 -8.92
CA ALA A 37 20.26 3.76 -10.26
C ALA A 37 21.76 4.10 -10.24
N GLU A 38 22.21 4.95 -9.32
CA GLU A 38 23.64 5.27 -9.13
C GLU A 38 24.44 4.06 -8.66
N PHE A 39 23.85 3.21 -7.81
CA PHE A 39 24.48 1.96 -7.39
C PHE A 39 24.63 0.97 -8.54
N LEU A 40 23.56 0.71 -9.29
CA LEU A 40 23.57 -0.19 -10.46
C LEU A 40 24.57 0.27 -11.52
N SER A 41 24.54 1.57 -11.87
CA SER A 41 25.45 2.15 -12.86
C SER A 41 26.91 2.02 -12.43
N SER A 42 27.22 2.29 -11.16
CA SER A 42 28.59 2.10 -10.66
C SER A 42 29.04 0.64 -10.66
N SER A 43 28.13 -0.29 -10.34
CA SER A 43 28.45 -1.72 -10.36
C SER A 43 28.69 -2.25 -11.79
N LEU A 44 27.97 -1.72 -12.78
CA LEU A 44 28.16 -2.05 -14.19
C LEU A 44 29.49 -1.53 -14.73
N LEU A 45 29.87 -0.29 -14.40
CA LEU A 45 31.18 0.24 -14.76
C LEU A 45 32.31 -0.56 -14.10
N ASP A 46 32.22 -0.79 -12.78
CA ASP A 46 33.24 -1.52 -12.04
C ASP A 46 33.49 -2.94 -12.58
N GLN A 47 32.49 -3.56 -13.21
CA GLN A 47 32.59 -4.91 -13.75
C GLN A 47 32.84 -4.96 -15.26
N GLY A 48 32.37 -3.96 -16.01
CA GLY A 48 32.32 -3.96 -17.47
C GLY A 48 33.39 -3.10 -18.14
N ASP A 49 33.90 -2.05 -17.49
CA ASP A 49 34.92 -1.15 -18.05
C ASP A 49 36.31 -1.82 -17.94
N LEU A 50 36.67 -2.57 -18.97
CA LEU A 50 37.90 -3.36 -18.99
C LEU A 50 39.13 -2.49 -19.28
N ASN A 51 38.93 -1.43 -20.08
CA ASN A 51 40.00 -0.54 -20.53
C ASN A 51 40.27 0.63 -19.54
N LYS A 52 39.38 0.83 -18.56
CA LYS A 52 39.41 1.85 -17.50
C LYS A 52 39.31 3.29 -18.02
N ASP A 53 38.58 3.51 -19.10
CA ASP A 53 38.34 4.84 -19.67
C ASP A 53 37.10 5.54 -19.06
N GLY A 54 36.36 4.86 -18.18
CA GLY A 54 35.16 5.35 -17.53
C GLY A 54 33.90 5.25 -18.41
N LEU A 55 33.98 4.56 -19.53
CA LEU A 55 32.92 4.31 -20.50
C LEU A 55 32.71 2.81 -20.67
N LEU A 56 31.53 2.42 -21.15
CA LEU A 56 31.26 1.07 -21.65
C LEU A 56 31.00 1.16 -23.15
N ALA A 57 31.87 0.54 -23.94
CA ALA A 57 31.61 0.27 -25.35
C ALA A 57 30.54 -0.83 -25.53
N SER A 58 30.02 -1.00 -26.76
CA SER A 58 29.00 -2.02 -27.06
C SER A 58 29.48 -3.41 -26.69
N GLU A 59 30.74 -3.72 -27.01
CA GLU A 59 31.33 -5.04 -26.75
C GLU A 59 31.51 -5.31 -25.24
N GLU A 60 31.83 -4.27 -24.46
CA GLU A 60 31.96 -4.35 -23.00
C GLU A 60 30.59 -4.54 -22.34
N TRP A 61 29.59 -3.81 -22.82
CA TRP A 61 28.20 -3.93 -22.40
C TRP A 61 27.62 -5.34 -22.67
N GLU A 62 27.74 -5.81 -23.91
CA GLU A 62 27.29 -7.17 -24.29
C GLU A 62 28.00 -8.26 -23.48
N SER A 63 29.29 -8.07 -23.20
CA SER A 63 30.07 -9.00 -22.39
C SER A 63 29.56 -9.07 -20.94
N ILE A 64 29.28 -7.92 -20.31
CA ILE A 64 28.84 -7.91 -18.90
C ILE A 64 27.40 -8.43 -18.75
N THR A 65 26.47 -8.07 -19.65
CA THR A 65 25.08 -8.52 -19.60
C THR A 65 24.96 -10.02 -19.85
N ARG A 66 25.72 -10.56 -20.81
CA ARG A 66 25.79 -12.01 -21.06
C ARG A 66 26.38 -12.77 -19.88
N GLN A 67 27.41 -12.23 -19.24
CA GLN A 67 27.98 -12.83 -18.02
C GLN A 67 26.98 -12.85 -16.87
N TRP A 68 26.17 -11.81 -16.71
CA TRP A 68 25.11 -11.78 -15.71
C TRP A 68 24.06 -12.85 -15.97
N TYR A 69 23.53 -12.95 -17.19
CA TYR A 69 22.56 -13.98 -17.54
C TYR A 69 23.11 -15.38 -17.25
N THR A 70 24.32 -15.68 -17.73
CA THR A 70 24.97 -16.99 -17.56
C THR A 70 25.17 -17.35 -16.07
N ARG A 71 25.48 -16.37 -15.22
CA ARG A 71 25.65 -16.63 -13.78
C ARG A 71 24.32 -16.79 -13.05
N MET A 72 23.27 -16.12 -13.51
CA MET A 72 21.92 -16.32 -12.97
C MET A 72 21.39 -17.69 -13.40
N ASP A 73 21.67 -18.11 -14.64
CA ASP A 73 21.27 -19.40 -15.20
C ASP A 73 22.34 -20.47 -14.93
N ALA A 74 22.79 -20.57 -13.68
CA ALA A 74 23.81 -21.54 -13.30
C ALA A 74 23.36 -23.01 -13.47
N GLY A 75 22.04 -23.24 -13.61
CA GLY A 75 21.45 -24.54 -13.88
C GLY A 75 21.38 -24.89 -15.37
N GLU A 76 21.77 -23.98 -16.27
CA GLU A 76 21.68 -24.13 -17.73
C GLU A 76 20.26 -24.51 -18.20
N SER A 77 19.23 -23.97 -17.55
CA SER A 77 17.83 -24.22 -17.91
C SER A 77 17.44 -23.50 -19.21
N GLY A 78 18.20 -22.45 -19.58
CA GLY A 78 17.87 -21.54 -20.66
C GLY A 78 16.69 -20.62 -20.37
N ARG A 79 16.15 -20.65 -19.13
CA ARG A 79 15.01 -19.85 -18.68
C ARG A 79 15.16 -19.50 -17.20
N LEU A 80 15.22 -18.21 -16.89
CA LEU A 80 15.28 -17.72 -15.51
C LEU A 80 13.89 -17.44 -14.98
N SER A 81 13.46 -18.17 -13.96
CA SER A 81 12.27 -17.77 -13.22
C SER A 81 12.49 -16.45 -12.47
N ARG A 82 11.39 -15.76 -12.15
CA ARG A 82 11.39 -14.59 -11.27
C ARG A 82 12.14 -14.84 -9.97
N GLU A 83 11.91 -15.99 -9.34
CA GLU A 83 12.51 -16.34 -8.05
C GLU A 83 14.02 -16.53 -8.17
N GLU A 84 14.49 -17.24 -9.21
CA GLU A 84 15.92 -17.40 -9.50
C GLU A 84 16.59 -16.06 -9.75
N PHE A 85 15.94 -15.18 -10.52
CA PHE A 85 16.44 -13.84 -10.77
C PHE A 85 16.56 -13.01 -9.47
N LEU A 86 15.51 -12.98 -8.65
CA LEU A 86 15.50 -12.21 -7.40
C LEU A 86 16.54 -12.70 -6.39
N VAL A 87 16.92 -13.98 -6.44
CA VAL A 87 17.96 -14.56 -5.58
C VAL A 87 19.36 -14.32 -6.15
N SER A 88 19.54 -14.45 -7.46
CA SER A 88 20.85 -14.42 -8.12
C SER A 88 21.34 -13.02 -8.48
N MET A 89 20.44 -12.07 -8.71
CA MET A 89 20.80 -10.70 -9.11
C MET A 89 21.49 -9.87 -8.01
N PRO A 90 21.02 -9.84 -6.74
CA PRO A 90 21.67 -9.07 -5.69
C PRO A 90 23.16 -9.38 -5.46
N PRO A 91 23.62 -10.65 -5.41
CA PRO A 91 25.04 -10.94 -5.26
C PRO A 91 25.87 -10.53 -6.49
N LEU A 92 25.33 -10.60 -7.71
CA LEU A 92 26.03 -10.18 -8.93
C LEU A 92 26.40 -8.70 -8.93
N LEU A 93 25.55 -7.87 -8.35
CA LEU A 93 25.74 -6.42 -8.29
C LEU A 93 26.69 -5.96 -7.18
N SER A 94 27.12 -6.87 -6.31
CA SER A 94 27.92 -6.51 -5.14
C SER A 94 29.43 -6.44 -5.38
N GLY A 95 29.92 -6.86 -6.55
CA GLY A 95 31.34 -6.80 -6.93
C GLY A 95 32.28 -7.64 -6.05
N ARG A 96 33.47 -7.98 -6.57
CA ARG A 96 34.53 -8.61 -5.76
C ARG A 96 35.20 -7.56 -4.88
N GLY A 97 34.84 -7.52 -3.58
CA GLY A 97 35.59 -6.77 -2.57
C GLY A 97 34.80 -5.77 -1.72
N THR A 98 33.48 -5.63 -1.90
CA THR A 98 32.69 -4.77 -1.01
C THR A 98 32.39 -5.52 0.31
N THR A 99 32.77 -4.93 1.44
CA THR A 99 32.40 -5.47 2.75
C THR A 99 30.89 -5.43 2.92
N ARG A 100 30.33 -6.50 3.52
CA ARG A 100 28.91 -6.75 3.85
C ARG A 100 28.10 -5.55 4.39
N LYS A 101 28.76 -4.48 4.87
CA LYS A 101 28.16 -3.23 5.37
C LYS A 101 27.60 -2.28 4.29
N ARG A 102 28.00 -2.41 3.01
CA ARG A 102 27.47 -1.58 1.90
C ARG A 102 26.17 -2.12 1.24
N PHE A 103 25.71 -3.31 1.64
CA PHE A 103 24.64 -4.10 1.00
C PHE A 103 23.20 -3.63 1.30
N ARG A 104 22.94 -2.32 1.49
CA ARG A 104 21.64 -1.79 1.94
C ARG A 104 20.98 -0.81 0.94
N SER A 105 21.26 -0.93 -0.36
CA SER A 105 20.75 0.02 -1.37
C SER A 105 19.48 -0.43 -2.11
N MET A 106 19.26 -1.74 -2.33
CA MET A 106 18.09 -2.21 -3.08
C MET A 106 17.22 -3.23 -2.33
N THR A 107 15.89 -3.04 -2.42
CA THR A 107 14.88 -3.95 -1.85
C THR A 107 14.50 -5.04 -2.86
N PRO A 108 13.98 -6.20 -2.42
CA PRO A 108 13.43 -7.22 -3.32
C PRO A 108 12.41 -6.66 -4.33
N SER A 109 11.62 -5.67 -3.92
CA SER A 109 10.70 -4.96 -4.81
C SER A 109 11.39 -4.21 -5.95
N GLN A 110 12.57 -3.61 -5.71
CA GLN A 110 13.32 -2.93 -6.78
C GLN A 110 13.95 -3.92 -7.75
N PHE A 111 14.41 -5.08 -7.28
CA PHE A 111 14.87 -6.16 -8.16
C PHE A 111 13.73 -6.76 -8.97
N LEU A 112 12.51 -6.75 -8.44
CA LEU A 112 11.37 -7.19 -9.24
C LEU A 112 11.03 -6.21 -10.35
N VAL A 113 11.06 -4.90 -10.11
CA VAL A 113 10.90 -3.93 -11.21
C VAL A 113 11.95 -4.18 -12.29
N PHE A 114 13.16 -4.54 -11.88
CA PHE A 114 14.22 -4.92 -12.82
C PHE A 114 13.90 -6.18 -13.62
N PHE A 115 13.40 -7.23 -12.96
CA PHE A 115 12.91 -8.42 -13.64
C PHE A 115 11.79 -8.09 -14.63
N LEU A 116 10.78 -7.32 -14.21
CA LEU A 116 9.64 -6.97 -15.04
C LEU A 116 10.00 -6.08 -16.23
N ALA A 117 11.06 -5.29 -16.12
CA ALA A 117 11.57 -4.51 -17.25
C ALA A 117 12.26 -5.40 -18.29
N LEU A 118 12.78 -6.56 -17.87
CA LEU A 118 13.41 -7.55 -18.74
C LEU A 118 12.38 -8.54 -19.33
N ASP A 119 11.31 -8.83 -18.58
CA ASP A 119 10.21 -9.77 -18.93
C ASP A 119 9.18 -9.07 -19.81
N VAL A 120 9.57 -8.81 -21.07
CA VAL A 120 8.79 -8.00 -22.03
C VAL A 120 7.51 -8.72 -22.46
N ASP A 121 7.57 -10.03 -22.66
CA ASP A 121 6.42 -10.84 -23.08
C ASP A 121 5.46 -11.14 -21.91
N ARG A 122 5.92 -10.89 -20.67
CA ARG A 122 5.20 -11.03 -19.40
C ARG A 122 4.79 -12.47 -19.12
N ASP A 123 5.57 -13.43 -19.58
CA ASP A 123 5.30 -14.85 -19.34
C ASP A 123 5.74 -15.31 -17.94
N GLY A 124 6.54 -14.49 -17.24
CA GLY A 124 7.00 -14.72 -15.88
C GLY A 124 8.35 -15.45 -15.78
N ALA A 125 9.05 -15.62 -16.90
CA ALA A 125 10.42 -16.08 -16.98
C ALA A 125 11.25 -15.14 -17.91
N LEU A 126 12.57 -15.25 -17.86
CA LEU A 126 13.46 -14.56 -18.79
C LEU A 126 14.26 -15.59 -19.57
N ASP A 127 14.01 -15.68 -20.86
CA ASP A 127 14.93 -16.38 -21.74
C ASP A 127 16.14 -15.49 -22.11
N LYS A 128 17.15 -16.14 -22.70
CA LYS A 128 18.39 -15.45 -23.05
C LYS A 128 18.17 -14.39 -24.14
N ALA A 129 17.33 -14.67 -25.12
CA ALA A 129 17.09 -13.79 -26.24
C ALA A 129 16.34 -12.54 -25.79
N GLU A 130 15.36 -12.68 -24.90
CA GLU A 130 14.65 -11.58 -24.25
C GLU A 130 15.60 -10.70 -23.46
N PHE A 131 16.42 -11.31 -22.60
CA PHE A 131 17.38 -10.57 -21.79
C PHE A 131 18.38 -9.80 -22.66
N GLU A 132 18.98 -10.45 -23.66
CA GLU A 132 19.92 -9.80 -24.59
C GLU A 132 19.22 -8.66 -25.35
N THR A 133 18.04 -8.90 -25.93
CA THR A 133 17.27 -7.89 -26.69
C THR A 133 16.96 -6.65 -25.87
N VAL A 134 16.51 -6.82 -24.63
CA VAL A 134 16.18 -5.68 -23.75
C VAL A 134 17.43 -4.91 -23.37
N THR A 135 18.52 -5.60 -23.00
CA THR A 135 19.76 -4.93 -22.63
C THR A 135 20.42 -4.23 -23.81
N ASP A 136 20.28 -4.74 -25.03
CA ASP A 136 20.73 -4.08 -26.25
C ASP A 136 19.92 -2.82 -26.53
N HIS A 137 18.59 -2.89 -26.36
CA HIS A 137 17.73 -1.71 -26.48
C HIS A 137 18.12 -0.62 -25.48
N TRP A 138 18.41 -0.99 -24.23
CA TRP A 138 18.90 -0.05 -23.22
C TRP A 138 20.22 0.61 -23.64
N PHE A 139 21.18 -0.15 -24.17
CA PHE A 139 22.43 0.43 -24.67
C PHE A 139 22.18 1.46 -25.77
N GLN A 140 21.34 1.11 -26.75
CA GLN A 140 21.03 2.01 -27.86
C GLN A 140 20.35 3.29 -27.37
N ASP A 141 19.42 3.19 -26.44
CA ASP A 141 18.64 4.31 -25.89
C ASP A 141 19.43 5.21 -24.94
N TRP A 142 20.38 4.65 -24.19
CA TRP A 142 21.08 5.38 -23.13
C TRP A 142 22.43 5.93 -23.58
N SER A 143 22.96 5.43 -24.69
CA SER A 143 24.23 5.88 -25.26
C SER A 143 24.23 7.37 -25.62
N SER A 144 25.40 8.01 -25.57
CA SER A 144 25.57 9.42 -25.92
C SER A 144 25.20 9.71 -27.39
N GLU A 145 24.52 10.83 -27.63
CA GLU A 145 24.24 11.32 -29.00
C GLU A 145 25.50 11.91 -29.64
N GLY A 146 25.91 11.36 -30.79
CA GLY A 146 27.06 11.82 -31.60
C GLY A 146 28.40 11.21 -31.17
N GLY A 147 29.05 10.49 -32.10
CA GLY A 147 30.32 9.76 -31.87
C GLY A 147 30.13 8.24 -31.82
N ALA A 148 31.14 7.50 -31.34
CA ALA A 148 30.99 6.09 -31.03
C ALA A 148 30.03 5.95 -29.84
N LYS A 149 28.97 5.15 -29.98
CA LYS A 149 27.98 4.95 -28.91
C LYS A 149 28.65 4.29 -27.70
N THR A 150 28.67 5.00 -26.58
CA THR A 150 29.22 4.51 -25.30
C THR A 150 28.31 4.92 -24.14
N LEU A 151 28.36 4.17 -23.04
CA LEU A 151 27.66 4.49 -21.80
C LEU A 151 28.63 4.96 -20.71
N ASN A 152 28.38 6.14 -20.15
CA ASN A 152 29.02 6.59 -18.91
C ASN A 152 28.06 6.44 -17.70
N GLU A 153 28.54 6.70 -16.48
CA GLU A 153 27.72 6.57 -15.25
C GLU A 153 26.44 7.41 -15.33
N SER A 154 26.51 8.63 -15.87
CA SER A 154 25.34 9.51 -16.02
C SER A 154 24.31 8.95 -17.00
N CYS A 155 24.73 8.45 -18.16
CA CYS A 155 23.88 7.82 -19.17
C CYS A 155 23.08 6.66 -18.57
N MET A 156 23.77 5.77 -17.85
CA MET A 156 23.11 4.64 -17.18
C MET A 156 22.22 5.09 -16.03
N VAL A 157 22.62 6.09 -15.23
CA VAL A 157 21.77 6.61 -14.16
C VAL A 157 20.46 7.16 -14.73
N THR A 158 20.52 7.94 -15.81
CA THR A 158 19.33 8.46 -16.50
C THR A 158 18.51 7.33 -17.11
N GLY A 159 19.15 6.36 -17.75
CA GLY A 159 18.50 5.19 -18.34
C GLY A 159 17.76 4.33 -17.31
N PHE A 160 18.44 3.98 -16.23
CA PHE A 160 17.84 3.26 -15.11
C PHE A 160 16.75 4.07 -14.42
N GLN A 161 16.82 5.40 -14.35
CA GLN A 161 15.71 6.21 -13.82
C GLN A 161 14.46 6.18 -14.71
N LYS A 162 14.61 5.95 -16.02
CA LYS A 162 13.48 5.72 -16.94
C LYS A 162 12.90 4.32 -16.78
N VAL A 163 13.75 3.31 -16.61
CA VAL A 163 13.32 1.91 -16.40
C VAL A 163 12.75 1.66 -15.01
N PHE A 164 13.30 2.34 -14.00
CA PHE A 164 12.81 2.39 -12.63
C PHE A 164 12.20 3.76 -12.38
N PRO A 165 10.97 4.03 -12.87
CA PRO A 165 10.29 5.25 -12.49
C PRO A 165 10.34 5.35 -10.98
N ARG A 166 10.73 6.53 -10.48
CA ARG A 166 10.92 6.73 -9.03
C ARG A 166 9.68 6.19 -8.33
N THR A 167 9.85 5.20 -7.46
CA THR A 167 8.84 4.93 -6.44
C THR A 167 8.56 6.29 -5.80
N ASN A 168 7.31 6.73 -5.75
CA ASN A 168 6.87 8.09 -5.36
C ASN A 168 7.29 8.55 -3.94
N MET A 169 8.21 7.82 -3.31
CA MET A 169 8.55 7.81 -1.91
C MET A 169 10.06 8.02 -1.62
N SER A 170 10.96 7.95 -2.61
CA SER A 170 12.35 8.38 -2.37
C SER A 170 12.39 9.90 -2.34
N GLY A 171 12.80 10.45 -1.19
CA GLY A 171 12.75 11.85 -0.80
C GLY A 171 12.97 12.84 -1.94
N ALA A 172 12.05 13.79 -2.06
CA ALA A 172 12.15 14.88 -3.01
C ALA A 172 13.37 15.74 -2.65
N SER A 173 14.32 15.85 -3.58
CA SER A 173 15.02 17.11 -3.75
C SER A 173 13.97 18.14 -4.18
N VAL A 174 13.80 19.16 -3.35
CA VAL A 174 12.98 20.34 -3.57
C VAL A 174 13.39 20.96 -4.90
N ILE A 175 12.60 20.74 -5.94
CA ILE A 175 12.62 21.61 -7.12
C ILE A 175 11.32 22.40 -7.07
N SER A 176 11.52 23.71 -7.13
CA SER A 176 10.62 24.83 -6.88
C SER A 176 9.35 24.82 -7.70
N ALA A 177 8.23 25.21 -7.05
CA ALA A 177 7.06 25.87 -7.64
C ALA A 177 6.87 25.64 -9.16
N GLN A 178 6.32 24.48 -9.51
CA GLN A 178 5.91 24.20 -10.89
C GLN A 178 4.55 24.87 -11.14
N GLY A 179 4.48 25.68 -12.21
CA GLY A 179 3.23 26.28 -12.69
C GLY A 179 2.23 25.25 -13.24
N PRO A 180 1.12 25.69 -13.87
CA PRO A 180 0.17 24.81 -14.54
C PRO A 180 0.87 23.87 -15.52
N ILE A 181 0.34 22.65 -15.69
CA ILE A 181 0.84 21.72 -16.70
C ILE A 181 0.49 22.30 -18.08
N PRO A 182 1.48 22.56 -18.96
CA PRO A 182 1.20 23.15 -20.26
C PRO A 182 0.25 22.29 -21.11
N GLY A 183 -0.76 22.92 -21.71
CA GLY A 183 -1.71 22.25 -22.61
C GLY A 183 -2.94 21.65 -21.92
N LEU A 184 -2.99 21.62 -20.59
CA LEU A 184 -4.21 21.27 -19.85
C LEU A 184 -5.10 22.50 -19.64
N PRO A 185 -6.43 22.30 -19.50
CA PRO A 185 -7.34 23.39 -19.17
C PRO A 185 -7.04 23.97 -17.77
N ASP A 186 -7.43 25.23 -17.57
CA ASP A 186 -7.33 25.87 -16.25
C ASP A 186 -8.20 25.13 -15.22
N SER A 187 -7.72 25.11 -13.99
CA SER A 187 -8.43 24.51 -12.87
C SER A 187 -9.71 25.26 -12.53
N SER A 188 -10.81 24.54 -12.35
CA SER A 188 -12.05 25.06 -11.77
C SER A 188 -12.29 24.50 -10.37
N PRO A 189 -12.98 25.22 -9.46
CA PRO A 189 -13.36 24.70 -8.16
C PRO A 189 -14.08 23.35 -8.27
N SER A 190 -13.73 22.41 -7.39
CA SER A 190 -14.45 21.14 -7.27
C SER A 190 -15.52 21.27 -6.18
N PRO A 191 -16.82 21.33 -6.53
CA PRO A 191 -17.88 21.52 -5.54
C PRO A 191 -18.05 20.27 -4.66
N VAL A 192 -18.59 20.48 -3.46
CA VAL A 192 -19.12 19.40 -2.62
C VAL A 192 -20.50 19.01 -3.18
N LEU A 193 -20.62 17.84 -3.77
CA LEU A 193 -21.90 17.26 -4.18
C LEU A 193 -22.64 16.63 -2.98
N PRO A 194 -23.98 16.80 -2.88
CA PRO A 194 -24.82 15.99 -2.01
C PRO A 194 -24.71 14.49 -2.32
N PRO A 195 -24.98 13.58 -1.36
CA PRO A 195 -24.79 12.14 -1.53
C PRO A 195 -25.44 11.57 -2.80
N LEU A 196 -26.69 11.90 -3.08
CA LEU A 196 -27.39 11.37 -4.27
C LEU A 196 -26.74 11.82 -5.58
N LEU A 197 -26.32 13.07 -5.70
CA LEU A 197 -25.66 13.58 -6.92
C LEU A 197 -24.25 13.02 -7.08
N ALA A 198 -23.53 12.81 -5.99
CA ALA A 198 -22.25 12.14 -6.05
C ALA A 198 -22.38 10.68 -6.49
N ASN A 199 -23.45 9.98 -6.09
CA ASN A 199 -23.71 8.62 -6.59
C ASN A 199 -23.91 8.59 -8.10
N GLU A 200 -24.58 9.59 -8.67
CA GLU A 200 -24.77 9.72 -10.12
C GLU A 200 -23.45 9.95 -10.88
N SER A 201 -22.41 10.46 -10.19
CA SER A 201 -21.07 10.63 -10.77
C SER A 201 -20.27 9.32 -10.87
N ILE A 202 -20.74 8.26 -10.20
CA ILE A 202 -20.06 6.96 -10.13
C ILE A 202 -20.51 6.09 -11.30
N GLN A 203 -19.53 5.60 -12.04
CA GLN A 203 -19.68 4.64 -13.12
C GLN A 203 -19.17 3.28 -12.66
N LEU A 204 -20.02 2.27 -12.79
CA LEU A 204 -19.74 0.87 -12.50
C LEU A 204 -19.77 0.07 -13.80
N VAL A 205 -19.14 -1.10 -13.79
CA VAL A 205 -19.36 -2.13 -14.82
C VAL A 205 -20.83 -2.54 -14.90
N ASP A 206 -21.25 -3.01 -16.07
CA ASP A 206 -22.60 -3.52 -16.31
C ASP A 206 -22.99 -4.60 -15.30
N GLY A 207 -24.27 -4.59 -14.89
CA GLY A 207 -24.83 -5.54 -13.93
C GLY A 207 -24.58 -5.20 -12.46
N PHE A 208 -23.91 -4.09 -12.16
CA PHE A 208 -23.71 -3.59 -10.80
C PHE A 208 -24.42 -2.28 -10.56
N GLU A 209 -24.77 -2.04 -9.30
CA GLU A 209 -25.27 -0.77 -8.81
C GLU A 209 -24.60 -0.42 -7.49
N ILE A 210 -24.44 0.88 -7.23
CA ILE A 210 -23.99 1.37 -5.94
C ILE A 210 -25.20 1.82 -5.12
N LYS A 211 -25.29 1.36 -3.88
CA LYS A 211 -26.33 1.72 -2.91
C LYS A 211 -25.69 2.46 -1.75
N LEU A 212 -26.29 3.59 -1.37
CA LEU A 212 -25.87 4.34 -0.19
C LEU A 212 -26.41 3.63 1.07
N ALA A 213 -25.52 3.25 1.98
CA ALA A 213 -25.87 2.67 3.27
C ALA A 213 -25.94 3.74 4.37
N ALA A 214 -24.98 4.66 4.40
CA ALA A 214 -24.95 5.81 5.31
C ALA A 214 -24.19 6.98 4.68
N SER A 215 -24.53 8.21 5.08
CA SER A 215 -23.83 9.43 4.66
C SER A 215 -23.76 10.46 5.79
N GLU A 216 -23.06 11.55 5.56
CA GLU A 216 -23.16 12.74 6.39
C GLU A 216 -24.65 13.19 6.58
N PRO A 217 -25.02 13.74 7.75
CA PRO A 217 -24.20 13.97 8.94
C PRO A 217 -24.04 12.74 9.86
N MET A 218 -24.63 11.59 9.54
CA MET A 218 -24.58 10.38 10.37
C MET A 218 -23.14 9.88 10.52
N ILE A 219 -22.38 9.85 9.42
CA ILE A 219 -20.97 9.46 9.38
C ILE A 219 -20.12 10.55 8.71
N GLN A 220 -18.89 10.75 9.17
CA GLN A 220 -17.95 11.74 8.65
C GLN A 220 -16.53 11.18 8.61
N ASP A 221 -15.80 11.45 7.53
CA ASP A 221 -14.40 11.04 7.36
C ASP A 221 -14.15 9.53 7.68
N PRO A 222 -14.97 8.57 7.16
CA PRO A 222 -14.81 7.15 7.48
C PRO A 222 -13.52 6.59 6.89
N VAL A 223 -12.75 5.85 7.70
CA VAL A 223 -11.45 5.29 7.28
C VAL A 223 -11.30 3.79 7.51
N ALA A 224 -12.07 3.20 8.43
CA ALA A 224 -12.06 1.76 8.69
C ALA A 224 -13.43 1.30 9.19
N LEU A 225 -13.76 0.03 8.95
CA LEU A 225 -15.03 -0.56 9.33
C LEU A 225 -14.81 -2.01 9.78
N SER A 226 -15.62 -2.48 10.73
CA SER A 226 -15.74 -3.91 11.05
C SER A 226 -17.18 -4.23 11.41
N PHE A 227 -17.66 -5.38 10.94
CA PHE A 227 -18.97 -5.91 11.34
C PHE A 227 -18.83 -6.81 12.57
N ASP A 228 -19.80 -6.76 13.48
CA ASP A 228 -19.96 -7.73 14.57
C ASP A 228 -20.74 -8.97 14.11
N GLU A 229 -20.92 -9.94 15.02
CA GLU A 229 -21.65 -11.19 14.77
C GLU A 229 -23.13 -11.00 14.37
N ASN A 230 -23.67 -9.79 14.52
CA ASN A 230 -25.06 -9.45 14.20
C ASN A 230 -25.16 -8.60 12.93
N GLY A 231 -24.02 -8.32 12.27
CA GLY A 231 -23.95 -7.46 11.09
C GLY A 231 -23.99 -5.97 11.39
N ASN A 232 -23.93 -5.54 12.67
CA ASN A 232 -23.77 -4.13 13.00
C ASN A 232 -22.35 -3.68 12.64
N SER A 233 -22.21 -2.45 12.13
CA SER A 233 -20.90 -1.96 11.71
C SER A 233 -20.35 -0.93 12.70
N TYR A 234 -19.13 -1.20 13.17
CA TYR A 234 -18.29 -0.22 13.86
C TYR A 234 -17.45 0.53 12.83
N VAL A 235 -17.57 1.86 12.80
CA VAL A 235 -16.94 2.70 11.79
C VAL A 235 -16.02 3.72 12.44
N VAL A 236 -14.76 3.75 12.02
CA VAL A 236 -13.76 4.72 12.47
C VAL A 236 -13.89 5.99 11.65
N GLU A 237 -14.09 7.12 12.34
CA GLU A 237 -14.22 8.45 11.75
C GLU A 237 -13.00 9.29 12.12
N MET A 238 -12.13 9.57 11.15
CA MET A 238 -10.85 10.26 11.35
C MET A 238 -10.99 11.78 11.13
N ARG A 239 -11.89 12.39 11.90
CA ARG A 239 -12.37 13.77 11.72
C ARG A 239 -11.29 14.84 11.87
N SER A 240 -10.19 14.58 12.60
CA SER A 240 -9.09 15.55 12.74
C SER A 240 -8.06 15.50 11.59
N PHE A 241 -8.19 14.56 10.65
CA PHE A 241 -7.22 14.42 9.56
C PHE A 241 -7.32 15.57 8.57
N MET A 242 -6.20 16.27 8.34
CA MET A 242 -6.08 17.37 7.37
C MET A 242 -7.26 18.36 7.45
N LEU A 243 -7.56 18.89 8.65
CA LEU A 243 -8.63 19.90 8.83
C LEU A 243 -8.44 21.12 7.91
N ASP A 244 -7.19 21.44 7.65
CA ASP A 244 -6.77 22.33 6.59
C ASP A 244 -5.52 21.76 5.92
N ILE A 245 -5.08 22.45 4.87
CA ILE A 245 -3.89 22.08 4.09
C ILE A 245 -2.58 22.11 4.90
N ASP A 246 -2.57 22.79 6.04
CA ASP A 246 -1.42 22.96 6.93
C ASP A 246 -1.43 22.00 8.13
N ARG A 247 -2.43 21.11 8.21
CA ARG A 247 -2.64 20.14 9.30
C ARG A 247 -2.85 20.77 10.67
N THR A 248 -3.46 21.95 10.74
CA THR A 248 -3.76 22.51 12.06
C THR A 248 -4.75 21.63 12.81
N GLY A 249 -4.58 21.50 14.13
CA GLY A 249 -5.50 20.73 14.97
C GLY A 249 -5.49 19.20 14.75
N GLU A 250 -4.49 18.63 14.07
CA GLU A 250 -4.45 17.18 13.76
C GLU A 250 -4.62 16.27 15.01
N LEU A 251 -4.06 16.69 16.15
CA LEU A 251 -4.14 15.94 17.41
C LEU A 251 -5.36 16.30 18.26
N ALA A 252 -6.31 17.09 17.74
CA ALA A 252 -7.53 17.41 18.46
C ALA A 252 -8.35 16.12 18.68
N PRO A 253 -8.82 15.86 19.92
CA PRO A 253 -9.60 14.67 20.24
C PRO A 253 -11.06 14.86 19.79
N ILE A 254 -11.28 14.87 18.47
CA ILE A 254 -12.60 15.07 17.83
C ILE A 254 -13.01 13.88 16.94
N CYS A 255 -12.13 12.89 16.80
CA CYS A 255 -12.42 11.66 16.09
C CYS A 255 -13.29 10.74 16.96
N ARG A 256 -13.95 9.77 16.35
CA ARG A 256 -14.84 8.84 17.05
C ARG A 256 -14.90 7.48 16.35
N ILE A 257 -15.49 6.51 17.04
CA ILE A 257 -15.97 5.27 16.46
C ILE A 257 -17.49 5.25 16.63
N SER A 258 -18.20 5.12 15.52
CA SER A 258 -19.67 5.00 15.51
C SER A 258 -20.10 3.54 15.39
N LEU A 259 -21.18 3.19 16.08
CA LEU A 259 -21.88 1.92 15.90
C LEU A 259 -23.14 2.19 15.07
N LEU A 260 -23.26 1.51 13.95
CA LEU A 260 -24.35 1.67 12.99
C LEU A 260 -25.13 0.37 12.85
N LYS A 261 -26.45 0.46 12.76
CA LYS A 261 -27.34 -0.68 12.59
C LYS A 261 -28.35 -0.43 11.47
N ASP A 262 -28.61 -1.48 10.72
CA ASP A 262 -29.78 -1.60 9.86
C ASP A 262 -30.78 -2.49 10.58
N THR A 263 -31.81 -1.89 11.17
CA THR A 263 -32.77 -2.61 12.01
C THR A 263 -33.88 -3.30 11.21
N ASN A 264 -33.97 -3.02 9.91
CA ASN A 264 -35.07 -3.51 9.06
C ASN A 264 -34.60 -4.44 7.93
N GLY A 265 -33.30 -4.53 7.66
CA GLY A 265 -32.69 -5.44 6.70
C GLY A 265 -32.71 -4.96 5.25
N ASP A 266 -33.05 -3.70 4.98
CA ASP A 266 -32.99 -3.10 3.64
C ASP A 266 -31.57 -2.64 3.24
N GLY A 267 -30.65 -2.68 4.21
CA GLY A 267 -29.25 -2.28 4.19
C GLY A 267 -29.02 -0.78 3.98
N VAL A 268 -30.00 0.03 4.35
CA VAL A 268 -29.82 1.43 4.71
C VAL A 268 -29.72 1.49 6.23
N ILE A 269 -28.68 2.15 6.75
CA ILE A 269 -28.52 2.32 8.19
C ILE A 269 -29.60 3.27 8.70
N ASP A 270 -30.34 2.85 9.73
CA ASP A 270 -31.41 3.62 10.36
C ASP A 270 -31.17 3.95 11.84
N GLU A 271 -30.22 3.27 12.49
CA GLU A 271 -29.78 3.58 13.86
C GLU A 271 -28.27 3.85 13.90
N SER A 272 -27.88 4.90 14.64
CA SER A 272 -26.46 5.21 14.89
C SER A 272 -26.24 5.66 16.33
N SER A 273 -25.17 5.19 16.96
CA SER A 273 -24.65 5.72 18.22
C SER A 273 -23.16 6.06 18.10
N VAL A 274 -22.69 6.95 18.97
CA VAL A 274 -21.25 7.19 19.14
C VAL A 274 -20.75 6.19 20.17
N PHE A 275 -20.09 5.13 19.71
CA PHE A 275 -19.61 4.04 20.56
C PHE A 275 -18.40 4.47 21.41
N LEU A 276 -17.47 5.21 20.80
CA LEU A 276 -16.34 5.86 21.47
C LEU A 276 -16.15 7.26 20.89
N ASP A 277 -15.98 8.26 21.76
CA ASP A 277 -15.77 9.66 21.38
C ASP A 277 -14.41 10.16 21.86
N LYS A 278 -14.05 11.38 21.41
CA LYS A 278 -12.84 12.12 21.83
C LYS A 278 -11.54 11.37 21.54
N LEU A 279 -11.50 10.69 20.40
CA LEU A 279 -10.35 9.92 19.98
C LEU A 279 -9.34 10.80 19.24
N VAL A 280 -8.06 10.46 19.37
CA VAL A 280 -6.95 11.06 18.61
C VAL A 280 -6.51 10.11 17.50
N LEU A 281 -6.75 10.52 16.24
CA LEU A 281 -6.33 9.81 15.03
C LEU A 281 -6.55 8.29 15.07
N PRO A 282 -7.78 7.82 15.36
CA PRO A 282 -8.09 6.40 15.32
C PRO A 282 -8.02 5.87 13.89
N ARG A 283 -7.65 4.60 13.71
CA ARG A 283 -7.24 4.12 12.38
C ARG A 283 -7.57 2.68 12.02
N ALA A 284 -7.94 1.88 12.99
CA ALA A 284 -8.26 0.48 12.79
C ALA A 284 -9.30 0.08 13.83
N VAL A 285 -10.19 -0.80 13.43
CA VAL A 285 -11.21 -1.39 14.28
C VAL A 285 -11.43 -2.84 13.87
N LEU A 286 -11.66 -3.71 14.84
CA LEU A 286 -12.11 -5.09 14.64
C LEU A 286 -13.12 -5.43 15.73
N ALA A 287 -14.34 -5.75 15.33
CA ALA A 287 -15.33 -6.30 16.24
C ALA A 287 -14.93 -7.74 16.61
N CYS A 288 -14.80 -8.00 17.91
CA CYS A 288 -14.46 -9.31 18.43
C CYS A 288 -14.80 -9.41 19.91
N ASN A 289 -15.07 -10.63 20.39
CA ASN A 289 -15.26 -10.91 21.82
C ASN A 289 -16.37 -10.06 22.48
N GLY A 290 -17.43 -9.73 21.72
CA GLY A 290 -18.53 -8.88 22.16
C GLY A 290 -18.14 -7.43 22.45
N GLY A 291 -17.07 -6.94 21.80
CA GLY A 291 -16.59 -5.57 21.85
C GLY A 291 -15.76 -5.27 20.60
N ILE A 292 -14.84 -4.32 20.70
CA ILE A 292 -13.92 -3.99 19.60
C ILE A 292 -12.47 -3.94 20.07
N LEU A 293 -11.56 -4.40 19.23
CA LEU A 293 -10.21 -3.88 19.20
C LEU A 293 -10.20 -2.60 18.38
N PHE A 294 -9.47 -1.59 18.84
CA PHE A 294 -9.25 -0.38 18.05
C PHE A 294 -7.87 0.20 18.30
N VAL A 295 -7.41 0.98 17.32
CA VAL A 295 -6.14 1.70 17.39
C VAL A 295 -6.43 3.19 17.49
N GLU A 296 -5.87 3.82 18.51
CA GLU A 296 -5.92 5.27 18.76
C GLU A 296 -4.54 5.71 19.25
N ASP A 297 -4.07 6.88 18.79
CA ASP A 297 -2.78 7.46 19.19
C ASP A 297 -1.63 6.44 19.18
N TYR A 298 -1.60 5.63 18.12
CA TYR A 298 -0.61 4.57 17.89
C TYR A 298 -0.58 3.44 18.94
N GLN A 299 -1.62 3.31 19.75
CA GLN A 299 -1.77 2.26 20.77
C GLN A 299 -2.97 1.37 20.46
N LEU A 300 -2.89 0.10 20.88
CA LEU A 300 -3.97 -0.88 20.71
C LEU A 300 -4.79 -0.99 22.00
N TYR A 301 -6.10 -0.88 21.86
CA TYR A 301 -7.07 -0.96 22.94
C TYR A 301 -8.12 -2.03 22.65
N PHE A 302 -8.75 -2.51 23.73
CA PHE A 302 -10.03 -3.21 23.69
C PHE A 302 -11.10 -2.34 24.36
N ALA A 303 -12.25 -2.20 23.74
CA ALA A 303 -13.41 -1.53 24.31
C ALA A 303 -14.65 -2.40 24.20
N LYS A 304 -15.55 -2.27 25.16
CA LYS A 304 -16.80 -3.03 25.20
C LYS A 304 -17.90 -2.18 25.84
N ASP A 305 -19.10 -2.38 25.34
CA ASP A 305 -20.34 -1.94 25.96
C ASP A 305 -20.87 -3.10 26.82
N THR A 306 -20.93 -2.91 28.14
CA THR A 306 -21.35 -3.93 29.10
C THR A 306 -22.80 -3.81 29.55
N ASP A 307 -23.46 -2.68 29.30
CA ASP A 307 -24.86 -2.43 29.64
C ASP A 307 -25.80 -2.35 28.43
N GLN A 308 -25.25 -2.47 27.22
CA GLN A 308 -25.92 -2.51 25.92
C GLN A 308 -26.64 -1.19 25.57
N ASP A 309 -26.14 -0.05 26.04
CA ASP A 309 -26.68 1.27 25.70
C ASP A 309 -26.18 1.81 24.33
N GLY A 310 -25.31 1.07 23.66
CA GLY A 310 -24.68 1.44 22.39
C GLY A 310 -23.41 2.27 22.56
N ARG A 311 -22.84 2.37 23.77
CA ARG A 311 -21.59 3.07 24.09
C ARG A 311 -20.66 2.19 24.90
N ALA A 312 -19.37 2.29 24.61
CA ALA A 312 -18.38 1.58 25.42
C ALA A 312 -18.22 2.22 26.80
N ASP A 313 -18.43 1.43 27.84
CA ASP A 313 -18.18 1.75 29.24
C ASP A 313 -16.90 1.08 29.78
N LEU A 314 -16.40 0.05 29.07
CA LEU A 314 -15.10 -0.58 29.30
C LEU A 314 -14.08 -0.15 28.26
N ARG A 315 -12.89 0.22 28.71
CA ARG A 315 -11.71 0.46 27.86
C ARG A 315 -10.44 -0.06 28.53
N ALA A 316 -9.69 -0.93 27.84
CA ALA A 316 -8.46 -1.53 28.33
C ALA A 316 -7.32 -1.35 27.31
N LEU A 317 -6.16 -0.87 27.77
CA LEU A 317 -4.94 -0.81 26.96
C LEU A 317 -4.35 -2.21 26.81
N LEU A 318 -4.11 -2.64 25.57
CA LEU A 318 -3.54 -3.96 25.28
C LEU A 318 -2.07 -3.87 24.85
N ASP A 319 -1.73 -2.87 24.03
CA ASP A 319 -0.38 -2.68 23.52
C ASP A 319 -0.04 -1.20 23.36
N ALA A 320 0.77 -0.69 24.29
CA ALA A 320 1.27 0.68 24.24
C ALA A 320 2.30 0.91 23.12
N ASP A 321 2.85 -0.17 22.55
CA ASP A 321 3.91 -0.14 21.53
C ASP A 321 3.39 -0.61 20.16
N TYR A 322 2.08 -0.51 19.92
CA TYR A 322 1.45 -0.97 18.68
C TYR A 322 2.03 -0.29 17.44
N GLY A 323 2.19 1.04 17.46
CA GLY A 323 2.70 1.82 16.33
C GLY A 323 3.67 2.94 16.74
N ARG A 324 4.63 3.24 15.86
CA ARG A 324 5.53 4.42 15.94
C ARG A 324 5.94 4.85 14.53
N SER A 325 5.09 5.61 13.85
CA SER A 325 5.38 6.18 12.52
C SER A 325 4.47 7.37 12.24
N ASN A 326 4.67 8.06 11.11
CA ASN A 326 3.67 9.02 10.64
C ASN A 326 2.38 8.31 10.22
N ILE A 327 1.29 9.06 10.10
CA ILE A 327 -0.04 8.50 9.92
C ILE A 327 -0.19 7.66 8.62
N GLU A 328 0.46 8.02 7.52
CA GLU A 328 0.40 7.20 6.28
C GLU A 328 1.18 5.89 6.34
N HIS A 329 2.11 5.77 7.28
CA HIS A 329 3.03 4.63 7.39
C HIS A 329 2.95 3.88 8.71
N ALA A 330 2.08 4.32 9.62
CA ALA A 330 1.86 3.64 10.87
C ALA A 330 0.98 2.39 10.69
N PRO A 331 1.03 1.46 11.65
CA PRO A 331 0.23 0.25 11.61
C PRO A 331 -1.28 0.49 11.51
N ASN A 332 -1.96 -0.37 10.76
CA ASN A 332 -3.41 -0.38 10.55
C ASN A 332 -3.88 -1.81 10.25
N GLY A 333 -5.16 -1.97 9.94
CA GLY A 333 -5.76 -3.28 9.69
C GLY A 333 -6.54 -3.76 10.89
N LEU A 334 -5.98 -4.69 11.67
CA LEU A 334 -6.72 -5.62 12.52
C LEU A 334 -7.53 -6.66 11.72
N MET A 335 -6.93 -7.20 10.65
CA MET A 335 -7.57 -8.23 9.84
C MET A 335 -7.44 -9.59 10.53
N ARG A 336 -8.57 -10.16 10.97
CA ARG A 336 -8.64 -11.52 11.51
C ARG A 336 -8.61 -12.54 10.37
N ALA A 337 -7.57 -13.36 10.33
CA ALA A 337 -7.40 -14.41 9.34
C ALA A 337 -7.96 -15.77 9.82
N MET A 338 -8.10 -16.73 8.91
CA MET A 338 -8.64 -18.07 9.18
C MET A 338 -7.84 -18.87 10.21
N ASP A 339 -6.57 -18.53 10.44
CA ASP A 339 -5.73 -19.14 11.48
C ASP A 339 -5.99 -18.57 12.88
N ASN A 340 -7.04 -17.75 13.02
CA ASN A 340 -7.45 -16.99 14.20
C ASN A 340 -6.45 -15.93 14.67
N TRP A 341 -5.41 -15.64 13.90
CA TRP A 341 -4.53 -14.51 14.17
C TRP A 341 -5.06 -13.24 13.52
N ILE A 342 -4.84 -12.13 14.20
CA ILE A 342 -5.15 -10.78 13.76
C ILE A 342 -3.85 -10.17 13.25
N TYR A 343 -3.83 -9.88 11.96
CA TYR A 343 -2.69 -9.32 11.25
C TYR A 343 -2.88 -7.82 11.01
N ASN A 344 -1.76 -7.11 10.96
CA ASN A 344 -1.74 -5.67 10.77
C ASN A 344 -0.82 -5.29 9.61
N GLY A 345 -1.24 -4.32 8.81
CA GLY A 345 -0.37 -3.67 7.84
C GLY A 345 0.71 -2.84 8.56
N ARG A 346 1.90 -2.71 7.98
CA ARG A 346 3.04 -1.93 8.53
C ARG A 346 3.49 -2.33 9.94
N SER A 347 3.12 -3.52 10.41
CA SER A 347 3.46 -4.00 11.75
C SER A 347 4.29 -5.28 11.72
N PRO A 348 5.27 -5.44 12.63
CA PRO A 348 5.94 -6.72 12.86
C PRO A 348 5.19 -7.60 13.87
N TRP A 349 3.96 -7.24 14.27
CA TRP A 349 3.19 -7.91 15.31
C TRP A 349 1.85 -8.45 14.81
N ARG A 350 1.50 -9.65 15.28
CA ARG A 350 0.18 -10.24 15.17
C ARG A 350 -0.38 -10.58 16.55
N TYR A 351 -1.71 -10.59 16.68
CA TYR A 351 -2.40 -10.77 17.95
C TYR A 351 -3.40 -11.91 17.87
N ARG A 352 -3.66 -12.58 18.99
CA ARG A 352 -4.70 -13.61 19.08
C ARG A 352 -5.22 -13.68 20.50
N PHE A 353 -6.52 -13.90 20.65
CA PHE A 353 -7.13 -14.18 21.95
C PHE A 353 -7.16 -15.68 22.19
N ILE A 354 -6.51 -16.15 23.25
CA ILE A 354 -6.41 -17.57 23.59
C ILE A 354 -6.71 -17.72 25.07
N GLN A 355 -7.69 -18.55 25.43
CA GLN A 355 -7.98 -18.92 26.83
C GLN A 355 -8.10 -17.70 27.78
N GLY A 356 -8.79 -16.65 27.33
CA GLY A 356 -9.00 -15.45 28.15
C GLY A 356 -7.87 -14.42 28.09
N GLN A 357 -6.82 -14.65 27.30
CA GLN A 357 -5.65 -13.78 27.24
C GLN A 357 -5.29 -13.36 25.81
N TRP A 358 -4.91 -12.09 25.67
CA TRP A 358 -4.31 -11.58 24.45
C TRP A 358 -2.84 -11.99 24.36
N VAL A 359 -2.48 -12.68 23.29
CA VAL A 359 -1.12 -13.09 22.98
C VAL A 359 -0.64 -12.30 21.77
N ARG A 360 0.61 -11.80 21.84
CA ARG A 360 1.30 -11.08 20.76
C ARG A 360 2.49 -11.90 20.28
N GLU A 361 2.65 -12.00 18.96
CA GLU A 361 3.78 -12.71 18.33
C GLU A 361 4.40 -11.89 17.20
N ARG A 362 5.69 -12.08 16.95
CA ARG A 362 6.36 -11.49 15.78
C ARG A 362 5.83 -12.11 14.49
N THR A 363 5.69 -11.29 13.45
CA THR A 363 5.41 -11.71 12.07
C THR A 363 6.20 -10.84 11.09
N GLN A 364 6.19 -11.21 9.81
CA GLN A 364 6.78 -10.39 8.75
C GLN A 364 5.96 -9.11 8.55
N ILE A 365 6.66 -7.99 8.34
CA ILE A 365 6.02 -6.71 8.01
C ILE A 365 5.47 -6.81 6.58
N ARG A 366 4.20 -6.44 6.42
CA ARG A 366 3.46 -6.49 5.17
C ARG A 366 2.72 -5.18 4.93
N GLY A 367 2.50 -4.88 3.67
CA GLY A 367 1.56 -3.86 3.22
C GLY A 367 1.83 -2.43 3.69
N GLN A 368 0.94 -1.53 3.28
CA GLN A 368 0.89 -0.14 3.70
C GLN A 368 -0.47 0.24 4.28
N TRP A 369 -1.57 0.02 3.54
CA TRP A 369 -2.92 0.37 3.98
C TRP A 369 -3.92 -0.69 3.59
N GLY A 370 -4.47 -1.39 4.58
CA GLY A 370 -5.37 -2.51 4.37
C GLY A 370 -4.66 -3.84 4.08
N MET A 371 -5.39 -4.92 4.29
CA MET A 371 -4.95 -6.30 4.10
C MET A 371 -6.18 -7.20 4.07
N THR A 372 -6.07 -8.32 3.38
CA THR A 372 -7.13 -9.30 3.21
C THR A 372 -6.52 -10.71 3.13
N GLN A 373 -7.38 -11.71 2.97
CA GLN A 373 -6.97 -13.10 2.73
C GLN A 373 -7.83 -13.73 1.65
N ASP A 374 -7.31 -14.75 0.97
CA ASP A 374 -8.13 -15.62 0.14
C ASP A 374 -8.73 -16.80 0.94
N SER A 375 -9.47 -17.68 0.25
CA SER A 375 -10.08 -18.87 0.85
C SER A 375 -9.10 -19.97 1.25
N TYR A 376 -7.79 -19.78 1.02
CA TYR A 376 -6.72 -20.67 1.50
C TYR A 376 -5.95 -20.06 2.69
N GLY A 377 -6.25 -18.82 3.07
CA GLY A 377 -5.64 -18.12 4.20
C GLY A 377 -4.32 -17.46 3.83
N ARG A 378 -4.05 -17.32 2.53
CA ARG A 378 -2.93 -16.55 2.01
C ARG A 378 -3.25 -15.07 2.18
N LEU A 379 -2.29 -14.31 2.69
CA LEU A 379 -2.46 -12.88 2.92
C LEU A 379 -2.18 -12.09 1.65
N PHE A 380 -3.05 -11.13 1.37
CA PHE A 380 -2.89 -10.16 0.28
C PHE A 380 -2.92 -8.75 0.85
N TYR A 381 -2.08 -7.89 0.30
CA TYR A 381 -1.85 -6.53 0.78
C TYR A 381 -1.22 -5.72 -0.34
N ASN A 382 -1.01 -4.43 -0.12
CA ASN A 382 -0.53 -3.53 -1.15
C ASN A 382 0.51 -2.56 -0.59
N VAL A 383 1.20 -1.84 -1.46
CA VAL A 383 1.96 -0.63 -1.08
C VAL A 383 1.52 0.51 -1.99
N ASN A 384 1.86 1.74 -1.64
CA ASN A 384 1.32 2.95 -2.30
C ASN A 384 1.30 2.90 -3.84
N ASN A 385 2.37 2.37 -4.45
CA ASN A 385 2.56 2.31 -5.90
C ASN A 385 2.41 0.90 -6.49
N SER A 386 1.88 -0.06 -5.72
CA SER A 386 1.69 -1.43 -6.18
C SER A 386 0.35 -1.96 -5.70
N GLN A 387 -0.52 -2.33 -6.63
CA GLN A 387 -1.90 -2.67 -6.34
C GLN A 387 -2.09 -3.95 -5.53
N LEU A 388 -1.26 -4.98 -5.77
CA LEU A 388 -1.48 -6.27 -5.13
C LEU A 388 -0.18 -7.07 -4.95
N LEU A 389 0.15 -7.29 -3.68
CA LEU A 389 1.16 -8.23 -3.22
C LEU A 389 0.45 -9.35 -2.45
N GLY A 390 1.12 -10.49 -2.32
CA GLY A 390 0.61 -11.63 -1.59
C GLY A 390 1.70 -12.54 -1.05
N ASP A 391 1.31 -13.33 -0.06
CA ASP A 391 2.10 -14.45 0.43
C ASP A 391 1.62 -15.73 -0.24
N PHE A 392 2.54 -16.47 -0.84
CA PHE A 392 2.25 -17.80 -1.38
C PHE A 392 2.14 -18.86 -0.28
N THR A 393 2.88 -18.69 0.82
CA THR A 393 2.85 -19.60 1.97
C THR A 393 1.99 -19.06 3.11
N PRO A 394 1.38 -19.92 3.93
CA PRO A 394 0.69 -19.48 5.14
C PRO A 394 1.58 -18.62 6.03
N PRO A 395 1.04 -17.56 6.66
CA PRO A 395 1.82 -16.64 7.47
C PRO A 395 2.60 -17.36 8.57
N ASN A 396 3.83 -16.90 8.81
CA ASN A 396 4.75 -17.46 9.82
C ASN A 396 5.14 -18.93 9.63
N TYR A 397 4.66 -19.64 8.60
CA TYR A 397 4.96 -21.06 8.41
C TYR A 397 6.47 -21.30 8.25
N MET A 398 7.12 -20.50 7.41
CA MET A 398 8.56 -20.56 7.19
C MET A 398 9.39 -20.24 8.45
N GLY A 399 8.85 -19.44 9.37
CA GLY A 399 9.49 -19.09 10.63
C GLY A 399 9.61 -20.25 11.62
N ARG A 400 8.93 -21.38 11.37
CA ARG A 400 9.07 -22.61 12.18
C ARG A 400 10.45 -23.23 12.06
N ASN A 401 11.15 -23.00 10.95
CA ASN A 401 12.54 -23.43 10.78
C ASN A 401 13.48 -22.26 11.08
N GLN A 402 14.15 -22.30 12.23
CA GLN A 402 15.08 -21.25 12.65
C GLN A 402 16.30 -21.07 11.71
N ASN A 403 16.59 -22.08 10.88
CA ASN A 403 17.66 -22.02 9.87
C ASN A 403 17.17 -21.47 8.53
N TYR A 404 15.86 -21.35 8.31
CA TYR A 404 15.31 -20.76 7.10
C TYR A 404 15.43 -19.24 7.17
N ARG A 405 16.33 -18.68 6.36
CA ARG A 405 16.62 -17.23 6.31
C ARG A 405 16.04 -16.55 5.07
N SER A 406 15.48 -17.31 4.14
CA SER A 406 14.89 -16.79 2.92
C SER A 406 13.54 -16.15 3.21
N THR A 407 13.17 -15.15 2.42
CA THR A 407 11.82 -14.59 2.38
C THR A 407 11.04 -15.07 1.16
N ALA A 408 11.54 -16.11 0.46
CA ALA A 408 10.88 -16.69 -0.70
C ALA A 408 9.45 -17.12 -0.33
N GLY A 409 8.49 -16.75 -1.19
CA GLY A 409 7.07 -16.98 -0.99
C GLY A 409 6.33 -15.87 -0.22
N LEU A 410 7.00 -14.80 0.22
CA LEU A 410 6.38 -13.66 0.90
C LEU A 410 6.61 -12.36 0.12
N ASN A 411 5.68 -11.40 0.23
CA ASN A 411 5.73 -10.10 -0.48
C ASN A 411 5.90 -10.26 -2.01
N LEU A 412 5.26 -11.27 -2.59
CA LEU A 412 5.28 -11.48 -4.04
C LEU A 412 4.35 -10.47 -4.69
N PHE A 413 4.77 -9.84 -5.79
CA PHE A 413 3.85 -9.02 -6.57
C PHE A 413 2.97 -9.94 -7.39
N VAL A 414 1.71 -9.96 -7.01
CA VAL A 414 0.68 -10.77 -7.67
C VAL A 414 0.25 -10.03 -8.93
N ALA A 415 -0.04 -8.73 -8.83
CA ALA A 415 -0.30 -7.86 -9.96
C ALA A 415 0.95 -7.04 -10.30
N THR A 416 1.47 -7.23 -11.51
CA THR A 416 2.67 -6.53 -11.98
C THR A 416 2.33 -5.32 -12.85
N ASP A 417 1.23 -5.39 -13.59
CA ASP A 417 0.66 -4.24 -14.29
C ASP A 417 0.12 -3.24 -13.26
N GLN A 418 0.52 -1.97 -13.35
CA GLN A 418 0.06 -0.90 -12.45
C GLN A 418 -0.84 0.12 -13.17
N ARG A 419 -1.26 -0.17 -14.40
CA ARG A 419 -2.04 0.77 -15.20
C ARG A 419 -3.44 1.00 -14.62
N VAL A 420 -3.92 2.23 -14.73
CA VAL A 420 -5.27 2.64 -14.33
C VAL A 420 -5.97 3.41 -15.45
N TYR A 421 -7.31 3.43 -15.43
CA TYR A 421 -8.14 4.04 -16.47
C TYR A 421 -9.19 5.01 -15.87
N THR A 422 -8.86 6.28 -15.71
CA THR A 422 -9.52 7.11 -14.68
C THR A 422 -10.77 7.95 -14.97
N SER A 423 -11.54 7.91 -16.04
CA SER A 423 -12.75 8.76 -16.27
C SER A 423 -12.68 10.32 -16.15
N ARG A 424 -11.74 10.93 -15.42
CA ARG A 424 -11.52 12.38 -15.25
C ARG A 424 -10.03 12.70 -15.17
N MET A 425 -9.66 13.98 -15.34
CA MET A 425 -8.30 14.46 -15.08
C MET A 425 -7.97 14.37 -13.59
N ASN A 426 -6.74 14.02 -13.21
CA ASN A 426 -6.33 13.78 -11.82
C ASN A 426 -5.11 14.65 -11.44
N THR A 427 -5.12 15.95 -11.77
CA THR A 427 -3.95 16.82 -11.54
C THR A 427 -3.71 17.14 -10.06
N ALA A 428 -4.70 16.95 -9.18
CA ALA A 428 -4.57 17.02 -7.72
C ALA A 428 -3.83 15.80 -7.13
N VAL A 429 -2.72 15.40 -7.73
CA VAL A 429 -1.91 14.26 -7.29
C VAL A 429 -0.47 14.67 -7.07
N ASN A 430 0.19 14.02 -6.11
CA ASN A 430 1.58 14.32 -5.84
C ASN A 430 2.44 14.03 -7.10
N ARG A 431 3.26 15.01 -7.49
CA ARG A 431 4.11 14.96 -8.70
C ARG A 431 3.34 14.75 -10.01
N GLY A 432 2.09 15.23 -10.11
CA GLY A 432 1.29 15.15 -11.34
C GLY A 432 1.96 15.77 -12.58
N TYR A 433 2.93 16.67 -12.41
CA TYR A 433 3.72 17.23 -13.51
C TYR A 433 4.67 16.24 -14.20
N LEU A 434 4.85 15.03 -13.66
CA LEU A 434 5.70 14.01 -14.27
C LEU A 434 4.93 13.20 -15.34
N PRO A 435 5.54 12.94 -16.51
CA PRO A 435 4.91 12.15 -17.58
C PRO A 435 4.72 10.67 -17.22
N ASP A 436 5.40 10.17 -16.18
CA ASP A 436 5.21 8.81 -15.65
C ASP A 436 4.02 8.72 -14.66
N VAL A 437 3.37 9.85 -14.34
CA VAL A 437 2.24 9.92 -13.42
C VAL A 437 0.97 10.24 -14.20
N LEU A 438 0.97 11.36 -14.94
CA LEU A 438 -0.16 11.79 -15.76
C LEU A 438 0.15 11.62 -17.24
N ASP A 439 -0.85 11.21 -18.01
CA ASP A 439 -0.79 11.27 -19.47
C ASP A 439 -0.97 12.71 -19.99
N ALA A 440 -0.89 12.90 -21.30
CA ALA A 440 -1.06 14.21 -21.95
C ALA A 440 -2.45 14.84 -21.75
N SER A 441 -3.45 14.06 -21.33
CA SER A 441 -4.79 14.54 -20.99
C SER A 441 -4.93 14.91 -19.51
N GLY A 442 -3.87 14.76 -18.71
CA GLY A 442 -3.89 15.02 -17.27
C GLY A 442 -4.52 13.90 -16.46
N ARG A 443 -4.71 12.71 -17.04
CA ARG A 443 -5.27 11.54 -16.37
C ARG A 443 -4.17 10.68 -15.79
N LEU A 444 -4.39 10.14 -14.59
CA LEU A 444 -3.52 9.11 -14.04
C LEU A 444 -3.57 7.89 -14.96
N HIS A 445 -2.41 7.34 -15.29
CA HIS A 445 -2.31 6.08 -16.04
C HIS A 445 -1.56 4.99 -15.26
N VAL A 446 -1.13 5.29 -14.03
CA VAL A 446 -0.63 4.33 -13.03
C VAL A 446 -1.23 4.59 -11.65
N PHE A 447 -1.23 3.59 -10.77
CA PHE A 447 -1.61 3.77 -9.36
C PHE A 447 -0.78 4.87 -8.68
N ALA A 448 -1.46 5.80 -8.03
CA ALA A 448 -0.85 6.88 -7.25
C ALA A 448 -1.04 6.69 -5.74
N SER A 449 -2.13 6.03 -5.34
CA SER A 449 -2.49 5.84 -3.94
C SER A 449 -3.18 4.50 -3.69
N SER A 450 -2.60 3.42 -4.23
CA SER A 450 -3.12 2.06 -4.01
C SER A 450 -3.42 1.83 -2.53
N CYS A 451 -4.62 1.33 -2.22
CA CYS A 451 -5.02 1.00 -0.86
C CYS A 451 -6.10 -0.09 -0.82
N SER A 452 -6.19 -0.75 0.34
CA SER A 452 -7.27 -1.68 0.72
C SER A 452 -7.62 -2.74 -0.32
N PRO A 453 -6.71 -3.67 -0.61
CA PRO A 453 -7.07 -4.83 -1.42
C PRO A 453 -8.06 -5.72 -0.67
N VAL A 454 -9.10 -6.19 -1.34
CA VAL A 454 -10.01 -7.24 -0.88
C VAL A 454 -10.03 -8.37 -1.89
N ILE A 455 -9.76 -9.59 -1.44
CA ILE A 455 -10.10 -10.79 -2.22
C ILE A 455 -11.57 -11.08 -1.95
N TYR A 456 -12.41 -10.99 -2.98
CA TYR A 456 -13.84 -11.20 -2.81
C TYR A 456 -14.14 -12.67 -2.51
N ARG A 457 -14.79 -12.90 -1.37
CA ARG A 457 -15.16 -14.23 -0.86
C ARG A 457 -16.63 -14.32 -0.47
N GLY A 458 -17.41 -13.28 -0.82
CA GLY A 458 -18.86 -13.27 -0.65
C GLY A 458 -19.56 -14.09 -1.73
N ASP A 459 -20.88 -14.23 -1.59
CA ASP A 459 -21.70 -14.97 -2.54
C ASP A 459 -22.76 -14.12 -3.25
N GLN A 460 -22.81 -12.80 -3.02
CA GLN A 460 -23.79 -11.92 -3.67
C GLN A 460 -23.48 -11.70 -5.16
N TYR A 461 -22.21 -11.80 -5.57
CA TYR A 461 -21.79 -11.75 -6.97
C TYR A 461 -21.78 -13.15 -7.61
N GLY A 462 -21.58 -13.22 -8.93
CA GLY A 462 -21.39 -14.50 -9.63
C GLY A 462 -20.08 -15.21 -9.25
N GLU A 463 -20.00 -16.51 -9.53
CA GLU A 463 -18.81 -17.34 -9.23
C GLU A 463 -17.52 -16.76 -9.84
N ASP A 464 -17.62 -16.14 -11.03
CA ASP A 464 -16.49 -15.49 -11.71
C ASP A 464 -15.85 -14.34 -10.92
N TYR A 465 -16.50 -13.85 -9.85
CA TYR A 465 -16.01 -12.79 -8.98
C TYR A 465 -15.31 -13.35 -7.74
N VAL A 466 -15.62 -14.58 -7.31
CA VAL A 466 -15.00 -15.20 -6.14
C VAL A 466 -13.50 -15.37 -6.39
N GLY A 467 -12.68 -15.00 -5.41
CA GLY A 467 -11.21 -15.02 -5.53
C GLY A 467 -10.58 -13.87 -6.32
N ASN A 468 -11.39 -12.96 -6.89
CA ASN A 468 -10.85 -11.77 -7.55
C ASN A 468 -10.40 -10.73 -6.53
N ALA A 469 -9.39 -9.94 -6.89
CA ALA A 469 -8.92 -8.83 -6.07
C ALA A 469 -9.58 -7.52 -6.49
N PHE A 470 -10.08 -6.76 -5.52
CA PHE A 470 -10.57 -5.40 -5.68
C PHE A 470 -9.64 -4.45 -4.93
N VAL A 471 -9.19 -3.38 -5.57
CA VAL A 471 -8.18 -2.46 -5.02
C VAL A 471 -8.61 -1.02 -5.27
N CYS A 472 -8.57 -0.18 -4.24
CA CYS A 472 -8.91 1.24 -4.35
C CYS A 472 -7.70 2.07 -4.78
N ASP A 473 -8.00 3.20 -5.43
CA ASP A 473 -7.08 4.33 -5.52
C ASP A 473 -7.87 5.64 -5.36
N PRO A 474 -7.77 6.31 -4.19
CA PRO A 474 -8.50 7.54 -3.90
C PRO A 474 -8.00 8.74 -4.69
N ALA A 475 -6.74 8.76 -5.14
CA ALA A 475 -6.22 9.84 -5.98
C ALA A 475 -6.71 9.70 -7.43
N ALA A 476 -6.90 8.48 -7.90
CA ALA A 476 -7.48 8.16 -9.19
C ALA A 476 -9.02 8.16 -9.21
N ASN A 477 -9.68 8.17 -8.03
CA ASN A 477 -11.14 8.10 -7.88
C ASN A 477 -11.73 6.75 -8.39
N ILE A 478 -11.03 5.63 -8.17
CA ILE A 478 -11.40 4.32 -8.75
C ILE A 478 -11.40 3.15 -7.74
N VAL A 479 -12.09 2.07 -8.13
CA VAL A 479 -11.84 0.70 -7.67
C VAL A 479 -11.50 -0.16 -8.87
N LYS A 480 -10.36 -0.85 -8.81
CA LYS A 480 -9.88 -1.78 -9.83
C LYS A 480 -10.24 -3.22 -9.47
N ARG A 481 -10.58 -4.04 -10.47
CA ARG A 481 -10.75 -5.49 -10.33
C ARG A 481 -9.63 -6.23 -11.06
N ASN A 482 -9.08 -7.26 -10.43
CA ASN A 482 -8.13 -8.18 -11.03
C ASN A 482 -8.57 -9.64 -10.87
N HIS A 483 -8.41 -10.41 -11.94
CA HIS A 483 -8.46 -11.87 -11.90
C HIS A 483 -7.18 -12.38 -11.26
N VAL A 484 -7.27 -13.01 -10.10
CA VAL A 484 -6.14 -13.67 -9.44
C VAL A 484 -6.11 -15.11 -9.90
N SER A 485 -4.94 -15.59 -10.31
CA SER A 485 -4.72 -16.96 -10.77
C SER A 485 -3.57 -17.60 -10.01
N ASP A 486 -3.83 -18.80 -9.51
CA ASP A 486 -2.83 -19.67 -8.94
C ASP A 486 -2.16 -20.49 -10.06
N ARG A 487 -0.84 -20.35 -10.20
CA ARG A 487 -0.03 -21.07 -11.20
C ARG A 487 0.81 -22.17 -10.55
N GLY A 488 0.37 -22.72 -9.42
CA GLY A 488 1.01 -23.82 -8.73
C GLY A 488 2.11 -23.34 -7.79
N MET A 489 3.22 -22.78 -8.30
CA MET A 489 4.33 -22.29 -7.47
C MET A 489 4.31 -20.78 -7.24
N THR A 490 3.39 -20.06 -7.88
CA THR A 490 3.29 -18.60 -7.80
C THR A 490 1.85 -18.12 -7.96
N LEU A 491 1.63 -16.86 -7.60
CA LEU A 491 0.38 -16.14 -7.80
C LEU A 491 0.57 -15.06 -8.86
N SER A 492 -0.42 -14.91 -9.72
CA SER A 492 -0.44 -13.84 -10.73
C SER A 492 -1.82 -13.17 -10.74
N ALA A 493 -1.87 -11.91 -11.15
CA ALA A 493 -3.11 -11.19 -11.37
C ALA A 493 -3.08 -10.39 -12.66
N LYS A 494 -4.21 -10.42 -13.37
CA LYS A 494 -4.45 -9.62 -14.56
C LYS A 494 -5.69 -8.75 -14.34
N GLN A 495 -5.64 -7.50 -14.80
CA GLN A 495 -6.81 -6.62 -14.79
C GLN A 495 -8.01 -7.29 -15.48
N ALA A 496 -9.20 -7.12 -14.91
CA ALA A 496 -10.43 -7.68 -15.46
C ALA A 496 -10.94 -6.91 -16.69
N TYR A 497 -10.57 -5.64 -16.82
CA TYR A 497 -11.07 -4.73 -17.85
C TYR A 497 -9.92 -3.97 -18.51
N GLU A 498 -10.07 -3.66 -19.80
CA GLU A 498 -9.14 -2.85 -20.58
C GLU A 498 -9.83 -1.53 -20.97
N GLY A 499 -9.21 -0.39 -20.64
CA GLY A 499 -9.71 0.94 -20.99
C GLY A 499 -10.68 1.57 -19.99
N PHE A 500 -11.14 0.83 -18.98
CA PHE A 500 -12.02 1.31 -17.91
C PHE A 500 -11.78 0.51 -16.61
N GLU A 501 -12.41 0.95 -15.52
CA GLU A 501 -12.27 0.34 -14.18
C GLU A 501 -13.56 -0.31 -13.69
N PHE A 502 -13.46 -1.13 -12.64
CA PHE A 502 -14.65 -1.73 -12.02
C PHE A 502 -15.62 -0.67 -11.50
N LEU A 503 -15.06 0.34 -10.83
CA LEU A 503 -15.73 1.56 -10.41
C LEU A 503 -14.82 2.74 -10.75
N SER A 504 -15.39 3.81 -11.30
CA SER A 504 -14.71 5.11 -11.43
C SER A 504 -15.69 6.25 -11.14
N SER A 505 -15.21 7.40 -10.68
CA SER A 505 -16.05 8.59 -10.48
C SER A 505 -15.47 9.81 -11.19
N ILE A 506 -16.35 10.64 -11.73
CA ILE A 506 -15.98 11.96 -12.26
C ILE A 506 -16.01 13.07 -11.17
N ASP A 507 -16.50 12.76 -9.97
CA ASP A 507 -16.42 13.64 -8.82
C ASP A 507 -15.01 13.56 -8.19
N GLU A 508 -14.29 14.67 -8.23
CA GLU A 508 -12.93 14.74 -7.69
C GLU A 508 -12.89 14.44 -6.19
N ARG A 509 -13.97 14.69 -5.44
CA ARG A 509 -14.02 14.49 -3.98
C ARG A 509 -14.35 13.06 -3.57
N PHE A 510 -14.71 12.17 -4.50
CA PHE A 510 -14.91 10.76 -4.22
C PHE A 510 -13.59 10.08 -3.85
N ARG A 511 -13.39 9.70 -2.59
CA ARG A 511 -12.16 9.12 -2.05
C ARG A 511 -12.42 7.71 -1.51
N PRO A 512 -12.41 6.67 -2.35
CA PRO A 512 -12.49 5.29 -1.89
C PRO A 512 -11.22 4.94 -1.12
N VAL A 513 -11.31 4.84 0.20
CA VAL A 513 -10.16 4.63 1.10
C VAL A 513 -10.11 3.23 1.70
N ASN A 514 -11.22 2.49 1.65
CA ASN A 514 -11.27 1.14 2.19
C ASN A 514 -12.39 0.29 1.57
N LEU A 515 -12.17 -1.02 1.48
CA LEU A 515 -13.13 -2.02 1.05
C LEU A 515 -13.26 -3.14 2.09
N TYR A 516 -14.45 -3.72 2.21
CA TYR A 516 -14.72 -4.89 3.04
C TYR A 516 -15.70 -5.84 2.33
N SER A 517 -15.60 -7.14 2.61
CA SER A 517 -16.72 -8.06 2.35
C SER A 517 -17.72 -7.92 3.51
N GLY A 518 -18.98 -7.69 3.19
CA GLY A 518 -20.03 -7.50 4.19
C GLY A 518 -20.79 -8.79 4.54
N PRO A 519 -21.57 -8.76 5.63
CA PRO A 519 -22.41 -9.89 6.07
C PRO A 519 -23.56 -10.22 5.09
N ASP A 520 -23.89 -9.28 4.21
CA ASP A 520 -24.87 -9.42 3.15
C ASP A 520 -24.29 -9.98 1.84
N GLY A 521 -22.99 -10.30 1.83
CA GLY A 521 -22.23 -10.81 0.69
C GLY A 521 -21.78 -9.74 -0.30
N CYS A 522 -22.11 -8.47 -0.07
CA CYS A 522 -21.72 -7.35 -0.93
C CYS A 522 -20.28 -6.90 -0.66
N LEU A 523 -19.67 -6.16 -1.61
CA LEU A 523 -18.53 -5.31 -1.28
C LEU A 523 -19.02 -4.00 -0.66
N TRP A 524 -18.49 -3.67 0.50
CA TRP A 524 -18.70 -2.41 1.18
C TRP A 524 -17.53 -1.46 0.90
N LEU A 525 -17.82 -0.23 0.54
CA LEU A 525 -16.85 0.81 0.20
C LEU A 525 -16.98 1.99 1.14
N LEU A 526 -15.86 2.40 1.72
CA LEU A 526 -15.74 3.61 2.52
C LEU A 526 -15.22 4.73 1.63
N ASP A 527 -16.07 5.73 1.42
CA ASP A 527 -15.72 6.98 0.78
C ASP A 527 -15.50 8.04 1.86
N MET A 528 -14.26 8.49 2.02
CA MET A 528 -13.92 9.56 2.97
C MET A 528 -14.52 10.92 2.56
N TYR A 529 -14.94 11.03 1.30
CA TYR A 529 -15.55 12.17 0.63
C TYR A 529 -14.97 13.55 1.00
N ARG A 530 -13.86 13.91 0.36
CA ARG A 530 -13.13 15.16 0.62
C ARG A 530 -12.11 15.44 -0.48
N GLY A 531 -11.64 16.68 -0.56
CA GLY A 531 -10.61 17.04 -1.55
C GLY A 531 -9.22 16.51 -1.19
N ILE A 532 -8.68 16.88 -0.03
CA ILE A 532 -7.35 16.41 0.43
C ILE A 532 -7.42 14.96 0.95
N ALA A 533 -6.68 14.04 0.33
CA ALA A 533 -6.46 12.67 0.83
C ALA A 533 -5.00 12.35 1.18
N GLN A 534 -4.06 13.27 0.87
CA GLN A 534 -2.64 13.14 1.17
C GLN A 534 -2.30 13.78 2.52
N TYR A 535 -1.46 13.13 3.31
CA TYR A 535 -0.90 13.70 4.52
C TYR A 535 0.04 14.87 4.21
N GLY A 536 -0.11 15.96 4.96
CA GLY A 536 0.56 17.23 4.70
C GLY A 536 2.10 17.17 4.66
N MET A 537 2.74 16.15 5.24
CA MET A 537 4.20 15.96 5.12
C MET A 537 4.64 15.68 3.67
N PHE A 538 3.73 15.17 2.83
CA PHE A 538 3.97 14.87 1.42
C PHE A 538 3.31 15.87 0.47
N MET A 539 2.77 16.97 1.01
CA MET A 539 2.16 18.06 0.24
C MET A 539 3.26 18.87 -0.44
N THR A 540 3.47 18.63 -1.74
CA THR A 540 4.40 19.42 -2.56
C THR A 540 3.80 20.77 -2.94
N ASP A 541 4.64 21.76 -3.30
CA ASP A 541 4.16 23.08 -3.76
C ASP A 541 3.18 22.96 -4.94
N TYR A 542 3.47 22.05 -5.87
CA TYR A 542 2.58 21.72 -6.99
C TYR A 542 1.22 21.23 -6.49
N LEU A 543 1.20 20.20 -5.63
CA LEU A 543 -0.05 19.63 -5.11
C LEU A 543 -0.82 20.66 -4.28
N ARG A 544 -0.12 21.48 -3.49
CA ARG A 544 -0.70 22.58 -2.72
C ARG A 544 -1.42 23.57 -3.62
N ARG A 545 -0.78 24.03 -4.70
CA ARG A 545 -1.36 24.94 -5.69
C ARG A 545 -2.62 24.34 -6.32
N GLU A 546 -2.50 23.12 -6.84
CA GLU A 546 -3.60 22.36 -7.44
C GLU A 546 -4.77 22.14 -6.47
N THR A 547 -4.49 21.99 -5.17
CA THR A 547 -5.50 21.85 -4.11
C THR A 547 -6.25 23.17 -3.88
N LEU A 548 -5.51 24.27 -3.70
CA LEU A 548 -6.07 25.58 -3.39
C LEU A 548 -6.82 26.20 -4.58
N GLU A 549 -6.29 26.08 -5.80
CA GLU A 549 -6.95 26.58 -7.02
C GLU A 549 -8.30 25.90 -7.29
N ARG A 550 -8.54 24.71 -6.70
CA ARG A 550 -9.77 23.94 -6.82
C ARG A 550 -10.61 23.89 -5.53
N ASN A 551 -10.25 24.63 -4.48
CA ASN A 551 -10.89 24.61 -3.16
C ASN A 551 -10.99 23.21 -2.54
N LEU A 552 -10.01 22.34 -2.79
CA LEU A 552 -10.02 20.94 -2.30
C LEU A 552 -9.68 20.84 -0.80
N ASP A 553 -9.17 21.91 -0.20
CA ASP A 553 -8.98 22.07 1.25
C ASP A 553 -10.29 22.40 1.99
N GLU A 554 -11.32 22.86 1.28
CA GLU A 554 -12.67 23.09 1.84
C GLU A 554 -13.54 21.82 1.78
N GLY A 555 -14.72 21.85 2.40
CA GLY A 555 -15.70 20.77 2.28
C GLY A 555 -15.28 19.46 2.97
N ILE A 556 -14.80 19.57 4.21
CA ILE A 556 -14.45 18.46 5.11
C ILE A 556 -15.66 17.98 5.93
N HIS A 557 -15.51 16.90 6.69
CA HIS A 557 -16.55 16.33 7.55
C HIS A 557 -17.79 15.80 6.79
N HIS A 558 -17.54 15.33 5.58
CA HIS A 558 -18.45 14.49 4.83
C HIS A 558 -17.95 13.05 4.86
N GLY A 559 -18.75 12.08 4.42
CA GLY A 559 -18.31 10.70 4.40
C GLY A 559 -19.45 9.75 4.11
N ARG A 560 -19.17 8.67 3.37
CA ARG A 560 -20.22 7.79 2.85
C ARG A 560 -19.80 6.33 2.93
N LEU A 561 -20.77 5.51 3.27
CA LEU A 561 -20.68 4.06 3.22
C LEU A 561 -21.55 3.59 2.09
N TYR A 562 -20.95 2.83 1.18
CA TYR A 562 -21.61 2.28 0.02
C TYR A 562 -21.61 0.77 0.07
N ARG A 563 -22.68 0.18 -0.47
CA ARG A 563 -22.72 -1.22 -0.88
C ARG A 563 -22.69 -1.29 -2.39
N ILE A 564 -21.82 -2.12 -2.93
CA ILE A 564 -21.80 -2.44 -4.36
C ILE A 564 -22.56 -3.76 -4.51
N VAL A 565 -23.62 -3.73 -5.31
CA VAL A 565 -24.62 -4.80 -5.40
C VAL A 565 -24.69 -5.28 -6.84
N HIS A 566 -24.56 -6.59 -7.05
CA HIS A 566 -24.88 -7.20 -8.35
C HIS A 566 -26.39 -7.26 -8.56
N GLN A 567 -26.91 -6.71 -9.66
CA GLN A 567 -28.34 -6.51 -9.91
C GLN A 567 -29.13 -7.82 -10.07
N GLN A 568 -28.46 -8.93 -10.42
CA GLN A 568 -29.14 -10.22 -10.65
C GLN A 568 -29.37 -11.03 -9.37
N LYS A 569 -28.81 -10.63 -8.22
CA LYS A 569 -28.94 -11.36 -6.96
C LYS A 569 -29.23 -10.36 -5.84
N GLN A 570 -30.29 -10.56 -5.09
CA GLN A 570 -30.57 -9.67 -3.96
C GLN A 570 -29.55 -9.91 -2.83
N PRO A 571 -29.07 -8.86 -2.15
CA PRO A 571 -28.30 -9.01 -0.91
C PRO A 571 -29.10 -9.81 0.12
N ARG A 572 -28.39 -10.55 0.97
CA ARG A 572 -29.01 -11.26 2.09
C ARG A 572 -29.29 -10.27 3.22
N VAL A 573 -30.36 -10.52 3.98
CA VAL A 573 -30.47 -9.93 5.32
C VAL A 573 -29.39 -10.55 6.21
N PRO A 574 -28.56 -9.75 6.91
CA PRO A 574 -27.55 -10.26 7.84
C PRO A 574 -28.14 -11.25 8.86
N LEU A 575 -27.36 -12.29 9.17
CA LEU A 575 -27.72 -13.28 10.18
C LEU A 575 -27.34 -12.75 11.56
N ASP A 576 -28.26 -12.78 12.53
CA ASP A 576 -27.93 -12.62 13.94
C ASP A 576 -27.26 -13.93 14.43
N MET A 577 -25.94 -13.96 14.43
CA MET A 577 -25.18 -15.14 14.88
C MET A 577 -25.07 -15.20 16.40
N SER A 578 -25.37 -14.12 17.14
CA SER A 578 -25.28 -14.09 18.59
C SER A 578 -26.30 -14.99 19.29
N VAL A 579 -27.42 -15.28 18.62
CA VAL A 579 -28.49 -16.15 19.13
C VAL A 579 -28.38 -17.62 18.72
N LEU A 580 -27.41 -17.97 17.87
CA LEU A 580 -27.25 -19.33 17.35
C LEU A 580 -26.57 -20.26 18.36
N SER A 581 -26.98 -21.54 18.36
CA SER A 581 -26.30 -22.55 19.19
C SER A 581 -24.92 -22.88 18.62
N GLY A 582 -24.02 -23.40 19.44
CA GLY A 582 -22.69 -23.85 18.97
C GLY A 582 -22.77 -24.91 17.85
N ARG A 583 -23.85 -25.70 17.80
CA ARG A 583 -24.09 -26.66 16.70
C ARG A 583 -24.47 -25.95 15.41
N ASP A 584 -25.32 -24.94 15.49
CA ASP A 584 -25.77 -24.18 14.32
C ASP A 584 -24.62 -23.33 13.77
N LEU A 585 -23.83 -22.70 14.65
CA LEU A 585 -22.59 -22.00 14.28
C LEU A 585 -21.59 -22.94 13.58
N ALA A 586 -21.39 -24.15 14.09
CA ALA A 586 -20.53 -25.13 13.42
C ALA A 586 -21.06 -25.52 12.03
N GLY A 587 -22.37 -25.48 11.81
CA GLY A 587 -22.99 -25.69 10.50
C GLY A 587 -22.68 -24.58 9.49
N LEU A 588 -22.38 -23.37 9.94
CA LEU A 588 -22.02 -22.24 9.06
C LEU A 588 -20.60 -22.36 8.46
N LEU A 589 -19.78 -23.29 8.94
CA LEU A 589 -18.44 -23.56 8.37
C LEU A 589 -18.48 -24.05 6.91
N ASP A 590 -19.65 -24.44 6.40
CA ASP A 590 -19.87 -24.82 5.00
C ASP A 590 -20.51 -23.69 4.17
N HIS A 591 -20.69 -22.49 4.76
CA HIS A 591 -21.33 -21.38 4.08
C HIS A 591 -20.45 -20.84 2.91
N SER A 592 -21.09 -20.48 1.80
CA SER A 592 -20.43 -19.96 0.59
C SER A 592 -19.73 -18.63 0.85
N ASP A 593 -20.40 -17.72 1.55
CA ASP A 593 -19.84 -16.45 2.00
C ASP A 593 -18.78 -16.64 3.08
N GLY A 594 -17.56 -16.19 2.79
CA GLY A 594 -16.42 -16.24 3.69
C GLY A 594 -16.55 -15.38 4.95
N TRP A 595 -17.39 -14.34 4.97
CA TRP A 595 -17.65 -13.59 6.21
C TRP A 595 -18.47 -14.41 7.21
N ILE A 596 -19.46 -15.17 6.72
CA ILE A 596 -20.31 -16.03 7.57
C ILE A 596 -19.55 -17.29 8.00
N ARG A 597 -18.69 -17.81 7.13
CA ARG A 597 -17.98 -19.06 7.33
C ARG A 597 -16.84 -18.99 8.36
N ASP A 598 -16.06 -17.91 8.36
CA ASP A 598 -14.79 -17.79 9.10
C ASP A 598 -14.95 -17.05 10.44
#